data_AF-A0A4Y2RPJ6-F1
#
_entry.id   AF-A0A4Y2RPJ6-F1
#
_cell.length_a   1.000
_cell.length_b   1.000
_cell.length_c   1.000
_cell.angle_alpha   90.00
_cell.angle_beta   90.00
_cell.angle_gamma   90.00
#
_symmetry.space_group_name_H-M   'P 1'
#
loop_
_entity.id
_entity.type
_entity.pdbx_description
1 polymer ?
#
loop_
_entity_poly.entity_id
_entity_poly.type
_entity_poly.pdbx_seq_one_letter_code
_entity_poly.pdbx_strand_id
1 'polypeptide(L)'
;MEPTKRKRVLLTAEQKFQIVSRIEAGETLTKLSKEFGVGVSTIGDMRRGSEKIKKFYAASNGKSAKLRKTMKCANDELDSVF
;
A
#
# COMPACT_ATOMS: atom_id res chain seq x y z
N MET A 1 19.46 22.76 -4.98
CA MET A 1 18.11 22.38 -4.51
C MET A 1 18.23 20.96 -3.99
N GLU A 2 18.35 20.80 -2.68
CA GLU A 2 18.56 19.49 -2.05
C GLU A 2 17.34 18.59 -2.29
N PRO A 3 17.52 17.32 -2.72
CA PRO A 3 16.42 16.37 -2.83
C PRO A 3 15.89 16.06 -1.43
N THR A 4 14.78 16.68 -1.06
CA THR A 4 14.09 16.41 0.21
C THR A 4 13.61 14.96 0.21
N LYS A 5 14.22 14.14 1.07
CA LYS A 5 13.88 12.73 1.26
C LYS A 5 12.40 12.63 1.66
N ARG A 6 11.57 12.06 0.77
CA ARG A 6 10.13 11.89 1.03
C ARG A 6 9.92 11.00 2.25
N LYS A 7 9.20 11.50 3.27
CA LYS A 7 8.80 10.69 4.43
C LYS A 7 7.86 9.56 3.96
N ARG A 8 8.13 8.33 4.40
CA ARG A 8 7.30 7.17 4.04
C ARG A 8 6.02 7.15 4.89
N VAL A 9 4.87 7.39 4.27
CA VAL A 9 3.55 7.24 4.90
C VAL A 9 3.19 5.76 4.96
N LEU A 10 2.75 5.27 6.13
CA LEU A 10 2.52 3.86 6.39
C LEU A 10 1.02 3.58 6.53
N LEU A 11 0.41 3.09 5.45
CA LEU A 11 -1.02 2.77 5.36
C LEU A 11 -1.29 1.34 5.85
N THR A 12 -2.38 1.16 6.59
CA THR A 12 -2.87 -0.18 6.99
C THR A 12 -3.53 -0.91 5.82
N ALA A 13 -3.72 -2.23 5.96
CA ALA A 13 -4.39 -3.04 4.94
C ALA A 13 -5.85 -2.57 4.70
N GLU A 14 -6.53 -2.20 5.77
CA GLU A 14 -7.88 -1.63 5.74
C GLU A 14 -7.94 -0.29 5.01
N GLN A 15 -7.02 0.63 5.28
CA GLN A 15 -6.96 1.92 4.57
C GLN A 15 -6.72 1.73 3.07
N LYS A 16 -5.84 0.81 2.69
CA LYS A 16 -5.61 0.49 1.27
C LYS A 16 -6.85 -0.10 0.62
N PHE A 17 -7.59 -0.95 1.33
CA PHE A 17 -8.85 -1.50 0.84
C PHE A 17 -9.91 -0.42 0.67
N GLN A 18 -10.09 0.46 1.67
CA GLN A 18 -11.01 1.60 1.59
C GLN A 18 -10.72 2.50 0.38
N ILE A 19 -9.44 2.83 0.15
CA ILE A 19 -9.05 3.63 -1.01
C ILE A 19 -9.43 2.93 -2.33
N VAL A 20 -9.16 1.62 -2.46
CA VAL A 20 -9.53 0.84 -3.65
C VAL A 20 -11.05 0.79 -3.84
N SER A 21 -11.82 0.55 -2.78
CA SER A 21 -13.29 0.54 -2.85
C SER A 21 -13.87 1.88 -3.30
N ARG A 22 -13.32 3.00 -2.80
CA ARG A 22 -13.77 4.34 -3.20
C ARG A 22 -13.38 4.70 -4.64
N ILE A 23 -12.22 4.24 -5.11
CA ILE A 23 -11.84 4.38 -6.53
C ILE A 23 -12.85 3.65 -7.44
N GLU A 24 -13.29 2.45 -7.05
CA GLU A 24 -14.31 1.70 -7.80
C GLU A 24 -15.70 2.34 -7.73
N ALA A 25 -16.03 3.00 -6.62
CA ALA A 25 -17.24 3.82 -6.49
C ALA A 25 -17.21 5.09 -7.37
N GLY A 26 -16.10 5.38 -8.04
CA GLY A 26 -15.97 6.54 -8.94
C GLY A 26 -15.49 7.82 -8.26
N GLU A 27 -14.93 7.74 -7.04
CA GLU A 27 -14.33 8.91 -6.41
C GLU A 27 -13.07 9.39 -7.16
N THR A 28 -12.80 10.69 -7.07
CA THR A 28 -11.64 11.30 -7.73
C THR A 28 -10.37 11.08 -6.93
N LEU A 29 -9.28 10.73 -7.63
CA LEU A 29 -7.98 10.46 -7.00
C LEU A 29 -7.45 11.67 -6.20
N THR A 30 -7.78 12.89 -6.61
CA THR A 30 -7.41 14.13 -5.92
C THR A 30 -8.10 14.30 -4.57
N LYS A 31 -9.36 13.85 -4.43
CA LYS A 31 -10.07 13.86 -3.13
C LYS A 31 -9.42 12.86 -2.17
N LEU A 32 -9.24 11.63 -2.63
CA LEU A 32 -8.59 10.56 -1.87
C LEU A 32 -7.15 10.93 -1.47
N SER A 33 -6.44 11.67 -2.33
CA SER A 33 -5.09 12.14 -2.05
C SER A 33 -5.03 13.06 -0.84
N LYS A 34 -5.97 14.01 -0.76
CA LYS A 34 -6.07 14.95 0.34
C LYS A 34 -6.53 14.28 1.63
N GLU A 35 -7.51 13.39 1.53
CA GLU A 35 -8.11 12.73 2.70
C GLU A 35 -7.15 11.74 3.37
N PHE A 36 -6.43 10.93 2.58
CA PHE A 36 -5.50 9.94 3.12
C PHE A 36 -4.06 10.46 3.23
N GLY A 37 -3.78 11.68 2.77
CA GLY A 37 -2.42 12.26 2.75
C GLY A 37 -1.46 11.48 1.84
N VAL A 38 -1.98 10.87 0.79
CA VAL A 38 -1.24 10.00 -0.13
C VAL A 38 -1.12 10.69 -1.47
N GLY A 39 0.05 10.66 -2.11
CA GLY A 39 0.22 11.26 -3.43
C GLY A 39 -0.69 10.62 -4.48
N VAL A 40 -1.20 11.42 -5.43
CA VAL A 40 -2.08 10.96 -6.52
C VAL A 40 -1.46 9.79 -7.30
N SER A 41 -0.13 9.80 -7.50
CA SER A 41 0.61 8.69 -8.13
C SER A 41 0.44 7.38 -7.37
N THR A 42 0.57 7.41 -6.04
CA THR A 42 0.41 6.24 -5.18
C THR A 42 -1.02 5.72 -5.20
N ILE A 43 -2.02 6.60 -5.32
CA ILE A 43 -3.42 6.19 -5.51
C ILE A 43 -3.64 5.55 -6.87
N GLY A 44 -2.99 6.07 -7.92
CA GLY A 44 -2.95 5.43 -9.23
C GLY A 44 -2.35 4.02 -9.18
N ASP A 45 -1.25 3.84 -8.44
CA ASP A 45 -0.63 2.52 -8.24
C ASP A 45 -1.55 1.56 -7.46
N MET A 46 -2.27 2.07 -6.44
CA MET A 46 -3.26 1.29 -5.70
C MET A 46 -4.44 0.87 -6.59
N ARG A 47 -4.87 1.72 -7.53
CA ARG A 47 -5.88 1.35 -8.53
C ARG A 47 -5.40 0.20 -9.42
N ARG A 48 -4.15 0.26 -9.90
CA ARG A 48 -3.56 -0.81 -10.73
C ARG A 48 -3.36 -2.12 -9.93
N GLY A 49 -3.05 -2.00 -8.65
CA GLY A 49 -2.87 -3.11 -7.72
C GLY A 49 -4.13 -3.55 -6.96
N SER A 50 -5.32 -3.11 -7.38
CA SER A 50 -6.58 -3.29 -6.64
C SER A 50 -6.85 -4.76 -6.31
N GLU A 51 -6.66 -5.66 -7.27
CA GLU A 51 -6.83 -7.10 -7.05
C GLU A 51 -5.93 -7.65 -5.94
N LYS A 52 -4.65 -7.25 -5.93
CA LYS A 52 -3.69 -7.73 -4.94
C LYS A 52 -4.07 -7.23 -3.55
N ILE A 53 -4.53 -5.99 -3.44
CA ILE A 53 -5.00 -5.39 -2.19
C ILE A 53 -6.25 -6.13 -1.68
N LYS A 54 -7.22 -6.41 -2.57
CA LYS A 54 -8.42 -7.18 -2.24
C LYS A 54 -8.11 -8.60 -1.80
N LYS A 55 -7.27 -9.32 -2.55
CA LYS A 55 -6.81 -10.69 -2.23
C LYS A 55 -6.09 -10.71 -0.87
N PHE A 56 -5.22 -9.73 -0.60
CA PHE A 56 -4.52 -9.62 0.68
C PHE A 56 -5.48 -9.32 1.83
N TYR A 57 -6.45 -8.42 1.64
CA TYR A 57 -7.46 -8.10 2.64
C TYR A 57 -8.36 -9.31 2.96
N ALA A 58 -8.82 -10.02 1.93
CA ALA A 58 -9.60 -11.25 2.09
C ALA A 58 -8.82 -12.35 2.83
N ALA A 59 -7.54 -12.54 2.47
CA ALA A 59 -6.66 -13.49 3.16
C ALA A 59 -6.36 -13.08 4.62
N SER A 60 -6.36 -11.77 4.90
CA SER A 60 -6.14 -11.23 6.25
C SER A 60 -7.37 -11.31 7.15
N ASN A 61 -8.59 -11.38 6.60
CA ASN A 61 -9.82 -11.48 7.39
C ASN A 61 -10.08 -12.88 7.97
N GLY A 62 -9.44 -13.93 7.46
CA GLY A 62 -9.64 -15.30 7.92
C GLY A 62 -8.80 -15.72 9.13
N LYS A 63 -7.83 -14.90 9.56
CA LYS A 63 -6.92 -15.22 10.67
C LYS A 63 -6.62 -13.95 11.43
N SER A 64 -6.79 -13.98 12.74
CA SER A 64 -6.33 -12.99 13.72
C SER A 64 -4.99 -12.33 13.35
N ALA A 65 -5.05 -11.26 12.55
CA ALA A 65 -3.90 -10.50 12.08
C ALA A 65 -4.04 -9.03 12.49
N LYS A 66 -4.49 -8.80 13.72
CA LYS A 66 -4.26 -7.54 14.42
C LYS A 66 -2.73 -7.35 14.44
N LEU A 67 -2.24 -6.33 13.71
CA LEU A 67 -0.87 -5.83 13.73
C LEU A 67 0.25 -6.69 13.08
N ARG A 68 0.30 -6.83 11.75
CA ARG A 68 1.61 -7.01 11.09
C ARG A 68 1.96 -5.85 10.16
N LYS A 69 2.69 -4.87 10.72
CA LYS A 69 3.59 -3.97 9.98
C LYS A 69 4.98 -4.62 9.96
N THR A 70 5.23 -5.55 9.04
CA THR A 70 6.59 -6.09 8.86
C THR A 70 7.38 -5.26 7.85
N MET A 71 8.58 -4.85 8.24
CA MET A 71 9.59 -4.31 7.34
C MET A 71 10.09 -5.43 6.43
N LYS A 72 10.41 -5.14 5.15
CA LYS A 72 11.23 -6.06 4.35
C LYS A 72 12.61 -6.10 5.02
N CYS A 73 13.05 -7.27 5.47
CA CYS A 73 14.46 -7.53 5.68
C CYS A 73 15.17 -7.39 4.32
N ALA A 74 16.37 -6.81 4.33
CA ALA A 74 17.23 -6.81 3.17
C ALA A 74 17.53 -8.26 2.75
N ASN A 75 17.69 -8.50 1.45
CA ASN A 75 18.18 -9.78 0.96
C ASN A 75 19.62 -9.95 1.46
N ASP A 76 19.85 -10.92 2.34
CA ASP A 76 21.19 -11.44 2.58
C ASP A 76 21.51 -12.45 1.46
N GLU A 77 22.38 -11.99 0.55
CA GLU A 77 23.49 -12.74 -0.07
C GLU A 77 23.16 -14.05 -0.82
N LEU A 78 23.08 -13.93 -2.15
CA LEU A 78 23.44 -15.03 -3.05
C LEU A 78 24.93 -14.89 -3.36
N ASP A 79 25.75 -15.74 -2.75
CA ASP A 79 27.01 -16.20 -3.34
C ASP A 79 27.31 -17.61 -2.82
N SER A 80 26.88 -18.60 -3.58
CA SER A 80 27.44 -19.95 -3.50
C SER A 80 27.95 -20.30 -4.88
N VAL A 81 29.22 -19.96 -5.11
CA VAL A 81 30.08 -20.57 -6.12
C VAL A 81 30.23 -22.05 -5.78
N PHE A 82 29.88 -22.92 -6.72
CA PHE A 82 30.39 -24.29 -6.83
C PHE A 82 30.58 -24.62 -8.31
#